data_AF-A0A1D8S2Z3-F1
#
_entry.id   AF-A0A1D8S2Z3-F1
#
_cell.length_a   1.000
_cell.length_b   1.000
_cell.length_c   1.000
_cell.angle_alpha   90.00
_cell.angle_beta   90.00
_cell.angle_gamma   90.00
#
_symmetry.space_group_name_H-M   'P 1'
#
loop_
_entity.id
_entity.type
_entity.pdbx_description
1 polymer ?
#
loop_
_entity_poly.entity_id
_entity_poly.type
_entity_poly.pdbx_seq_one_letter_code
_entity_poly.pdbx_strand_id
1 'polypeptide(L)' 'MAIKPDYVKKTGTILLERYPQAFQADDFEHNKESVTALTNIESKGVRNRIAGYVTRKLN' A
#
# COMPACT_ATOMS: atom_id res chain seq x y z
N MET A 1 8.33 15.32 10.86
CA MET A 1 7.37 14.36 10.26
C MET A 1 8.05 12.99 10.20
N ALA A 2 7.44 11.93 10.71
CA ALA A 2 8.05 10.60 10.65
C ALA A 2 8.13 10.12 9.19
N ILE A 3 9.32 9.74 8.75
CA ILE A 3 9.53 9.20 7.40
C ILE A 3 9.08 7.75 7.41
N LYS A 4 8.25 7.35 6.43
CA LYS A 4 7.86 5.94 6.29
C LYS A 4 9.11 5.08 6.05
N PRO A 5 9.25 3.92 6.71
CA PRO A 5 10.37 3.01 6.46
C PRO A 5 10.50 2.61 4.98
N ASP A 6 11.70 2.30 4.54
CA ASP A 6 11.97 2.03 3.12
C ASP A 6 11.20 0.83 2.58
N TYR A 7 11.02 -0.22 3.38
CA TYR A 7 10.23 -1.39 2.96
C TYR A 7 8.79 -1.00 2.61
N VAL A 8 8.20 -0.03 3.32
CA VAL A 8 6.83 0.44 3.04
C VAL A 8 6.76 1.10 1.67
N LYS A 9 7.72 1.97 1.38
CA LYS A 9 7.78 2.70 0.12
C LYS A 9 8.07 1.74 -1.05
N LYS A 10 9.11 0.91 -0.92
CA LYS A 10 9.51 -0.06 -1.94
C LYS A 10 8.37 -1.01 -2.29
N THR A 11 7.74 -1.64 -1.30
CA THR A 11 6.62 -2.56 -1.55
C THR A 11 5.44 -1.82 -2.17
N GLY A 12 5.06 -0.64 -1.66
CA GLY A 12 3.95 0.11 -2.23
C GLY A 12 4.19 0.56 -3.68
N THR A 13 5.41 0.98 -4.01
CA THR A 13 5.80 1.33 -5.39
C THR A 13 5.72 0.10 -6.31
N ILE A 14 6.27 -1.05 -5.89
CA ILE A 14 6.20 -2.30 -6.68
C ILE A 14 4.75 -2.72 -6.93
N LEU A 15 3.88 -2.59 -5.92
CA LEU A 15 2.47 -2.93 -6.05
C LEU A 15 1.76 -2.02 -7.07
N LEU A 16 2.02 -0.71 -7.05
CA LEU A 16 1.48 0.24 -8.01
C LEU A 16 1.97 -0.02 -9.44
N GLU A 17 3.25 -0.40 -9.60
CA GLU A 17 3.83 -0.72 -10.91
C GLU A 17 3.27 -2.02 -11.49
N ARG A 18 3.11 -3.06 -10.66
CA ARG A 18 2.65 -4.38 -11.10
C ARG A 18 1.14 -4.49 -11.25
N TYR A 19 0.39 -3.80 -10.40
CA TYR A 19 -1.07 -3.92 -10.30
C TYR A 19 -1.74 -2.54 -10.28
N PRO A 20 -1.54 -1.68 -11.30
CA PRO A 20 -2.04 -0.30 -11.29
C PRO A 20 -3.58 -0.22 -11.17
N GLN A 21 -4.29 -1.23 -11.68
CA GLN A 21 -5.76 -1.30 -11.64
C GLN A 21 -6.32 -1.85 -10.32
N ALA A 22 -5.46 -2.32 -9.41
CA ALA A 22 -5.89 -2.88 -8.12
C ALA A 22 -6.01 -1.82 -7.02
N PHE A 23 -5.72 -0.55 -7.31
CA PHE A 23 -5.71 0.51 -6.31
C PHE A 23 -6.52 1.72 -6.78
N GLN A 24 -7.10 2.44 -5.83
CA GLN A 24 -7.94 3.61 -6.07
C GLN A 24 -7.40 4.81 -5.28
N ALA A 25 -7.46 6.00 -5.90
CA ALA A 25 -7.17 7.25 -5.22
C ALA A 25 -8.19 7.49 -4.11
N ASP A 26 -7.76 8.08 -3.00
CA ASP A 26 -8.60 8.43 -1.85
C ASP A 26 -9.36 7.28 -1.15
N ASP A 27 -9.13 6.01 -1.52
CA ASP A 27 -9.77 4.85 -0.85
C ASP A 27 -8.73 3.99 -0.10
N PHE A 28 -8.61 4.22 1.21
CA PHE A 28 -7.70 3.44 2.06
C PHE A 28 -8.18 2.00 2.30
N GLU A 29 -9.48 1.79 2.46
CA GLU A 29 -10.02 0.48 2.82
C GLU A 29 -9.91 -0.50 1.65
N HIS A 30 -10.28 -0.06 0.45
CA HIS A 30 -10.06 -0.83 -0.78
C HIS A 30 -8.57 -1.15 -0.98
N ASN A 31 -7.68 -0.14 -0.86
CA ASN A 31 -6.25 -0.36 -1.04
C ASN A 31 -5.66 -1.33 -0.01
N LYS A 32 -6.20 -1.36 1.22
CA LYS A 32 -5.80 -2.33 2.25
C LYS A 32 -6.22 -3.75 1.90
N GLU A 33 -7.41 -3.93 1.33
CA GLU A 33 -7.85 -5.23 0.81
C GLU A 33 -6.96 -5.70 -0.33
N SER A 34 -6.63 -4.81 -1.27
CA SER A 34 -5.71 -5.10 -2.38
C SER A 34 -4.31 -5.49 -1.88
N VAL A 35 -3.75 -4.81 -0.88
CA VAL A 35 -2.47 -5.23 -0.26
C VAL A 35 -2.60 -6.62 0.38
N THR A 36 -3.75 -6.95 0.98
CA THR A 36 -4.00 -8.28 1.57
C THR A 36 -4.03 -9.36 0.50
N ALA A 37 -4.72 -9.11 -0.62
CA ALA A 37 -4.84 -10.07 -1.71
C ALA A 37 -3.53 -10.29 -2.48
N LEU A 38 -2.71 -9.24 -2.61
CA LEU A 38 -1.51 -9.23 -3.45
C LEU A 38 -0.22 -9.55 -2.69
N THR A 39 -0.27 -9.69 -1.36
CA THR A 39 0.92 -9.94 -0.53
C THR A 39 0.63 -10.94 0.59
N ASN A 40 1.68 -11.60 1.09
CA ASN A 40 1.61 -12.49 2.25
C ASN A 40 1.95 -11.76 3.57
N ILE A 41 1.67 -10.46 3.66
CA ILE A 41 2.02 -9.65 4.84
C ILE A 41 1.03 -9.94 5.98
N GLU A 42 1.50 -10.69 6.97
CA GLU A 42 0.71 -11.05 8.15
C GLU A 42 0.52 -9.88 9.11
N SER A 43 1.54 -9.04 9.26
CA SER A 43 1.51 -7.91 10.20
C SER A 43 0.49 -6.84 9.76
N LYS A 44 -0.59 -6.69 10.53
CA LYS A 44 -1.61 -5.64 10.36
C LYS A 44 -0.99 -4.24 10.26
N GLY A 45 0.00 -3.94 11.10
CA GLY A 45 0.65 -2.63 11.12
C GLY A 45 1.45 -2.34 9.85
N VAL A 46 2.17 -3.35 9.33
CA VAL A 46 2.93 -3.22 8.07
C VAL A 46 1.97 -3.05 6.89
N ARG A 47 0.93 -3.88 6.82
CA ARG A 47 -0.09 -3.80 5.78
C ARG A 47 -0.75 -2.42 5.72
N ASN A 48 -1.19 -1.89 6.87
CA ASN A 48 -1.83 -0.57 6.94
C ASN A 48 -0.86 0.56 6.53
N ARG A 49 0.42 0.46 6.87
CA ARG A 49 1.43 1.46 6.47
C ARG A 49 1.63 1.49 4.95
N ILE A 50 1.62 0.32 4.30
CA ILE A 50 1.73 0.16 2.85
C ILE A 50 0.47 0.68 2.15
N ALA A 51 -0.71 0.24 2.58
CA ALA A 51 -1.98 0.73 2.03
C ALA A 51 -2.06 2.27 2.10
N GLY A 52 -1.75 2.86 3.25
CA GLY A 52 -1.73 4.31 3.39
C GLY A 52 -0.56 5.00 2.65
N TYR A 53 0.46 4.28 2.18
CA TYR A 53 1.48 4.85 1.28
C TYR A 53 0.95 4.87 -0.14
N VAL A 54 0.31 3.77 -0.56
CA VAL A 54 -0.35 3.65 -1.87
C VAL A 54 -1.43 4.72 -2.03
N THR A 55 -2.36 4.86 -1.09
CA THR A 55 -3.41 5.90 -1.15
C THR A 55 -2.80 7.29 -1.30
N ARG A 56 -1.80 7.63 -0.47
CA ARG A 56 -1.11 8.94 -0.56
C ARG A 56 -0.40 9.17 -1.90
N LYS A 57 0.04 8.12 -2.59
CA LYS A 57 0.79 8.22 -3.84
C LYS A 57 -0.13 8.39 -5.06
N LEU A 58 -1.39 7.95 -4.94
CA LEU A 58 -2.42 8.10 -5.96
C LEU A 58 -3.16 9.44 -5.88
N ASN A 59 -3.10 10.10 -4.71
CA ASN A 59 -3.59 11.45 -4.49
C ASN A 59 -2.66 12.53 -5.05
#